data_AF-A0A6M1ZJA5-F1
#
_entry.id   AF-A0A6M1ZJA5-F1
#
_cell.length_a   1.000
_cell.length_b   1.000
_cell.length_c   1.000
_cell.angle_alpha   90.00
_cell.angle_beta   90.00
_cell.angle_gamma   90.00
#
_symmetry.space_group_name_H-M   'P 1'
#
loop_
_entity.id
_entity.type
_entity.pdbx_description
1 polymer ?
#
loop_
_entity_poly.entity_id
_entity_poly.type
_entity_poly.pdbx_seq_one_letter_code
_entity_poly.pdbx_strand_id
1 'polypeptide(L)'
;VRGLENNLKKILRKVALKKAREQGKRKKSNKEIIDKSNLKDFIGKPIFTSDVYYEKTPTGVATGLAWTSLGGVTLYIETRKAYSEKTLMKLTGQAGDVMKESSQIAWSYLASMADKYAPQKDFFEKTVVHMHIPEGATPKDGPSAGITMVTALLSLLLDKPIKESLAMTGEITLTGVVLPIGGLKEKLIAARRSKIKNLIFPKGNVRDYDELPAFLKEGLNINFVDHYEEVYKIAFGKKDDKFRKRASKKMDRAASSRKKGAKSKRKK
;
A
#
# COMPACT_ATOMS: atom_id res chain seq x y z
N VAL A 1 -16.57 4.70 19.75
CA VAL A 1 -17.97 5.17 19.53
C VAL A 1 -18.22 6.66 19.75
N ARG A 2 -17.32 7.42 20.41
CA ARG A 2 -17.50 8.86 20.72
C ARG A 2 -17.93 9.73 19.52
N GLY A 3 -17.34 9.52 18.35
CA GLY A 3 -17.70 10.28 17.14
C GLY A 3 -19.14 10.05 16.68
N LEU A 4 -19.60 8.79 16.69
CA LEU A 4 -20.99 8.44 16.38
C LEU A 4 -21.94 9.06 17.40
N GLU A 5 -21.63 8.96 18.69
CA GLU A 5 -22.44 9.54 19.77
C GLU A 5 -22.57 11.06 19.62
N ASN A 6 -21.48 11.77 19.33
CA ASN A 6 -21.50 13.21 19.09
C ASN A 6 -22.34 13.60 17.87
N ASN A 7 -22.28 12.80 16.80
CA ASN A 7 -23.11 13.02 15.61
C ASN A 7 -24.60 12.75 15.92
N LEU A 8 -24.93 11.70 16.66
CA LEU A 8 -26.29 11.43 17.13
C LEU A 8 -26.81 12.58 18.00
N LYS A 9 -26.01 13.11 18.93
CA LYS A 9 -26.35 14.29 19.74
C LYS A 9 -26.59 15.54 18.89
N LYS A 10 -25.84 15.75 17.81
CA LYS A 10 -26.08 16.85 16.86
C LYS A 10 -27.41 16.69 16.13
N ILE A 11 -27.70 15.48 15.65
CA ILE A 11 -28.97 15.14 14.99
C ILE A 11 -30.14 15.42 15.92
N LEU A 12 -30.11 14.85 17.13
CA LEU A 12 -31.18 15.01 18.13
C LEU A 12 -31.44 16.48 18.47
N ARG A 13 -30.37 17.28 18.67
CA ARG A 13 -30.50 18.73 18.93
C ARG A 13 -31.17 19.47 17.79
N LYS A 14 -30.85 19.17 16.53
CA LYS A 14 -31.49 19.82 15.37
C LYS A 14 -32.96 19.41 15.21
N VAL A 15 -33.28 18.14 15.43
CA VAL A 15 -34.67 17.66 15.42
C VAL A 15 -35.49 18.38 16.49
N ALA A 16 -34.95 18.49 17.71
CA ALA A 16 -35.61 19.20 18.81
C ALA A 16 -35.85 20.69 18.47
N LEU A 17 -34.85 21.37 17.91
CA LEU A 17 -34.97 22.77 17.48
C LEU A 17 -36.04 22.95 16.39
N LYS A 18 -36.09 22.03 15.41
CA LYS A 18 -37.09 22.04 14.35
C LYS A 18 -38.50 21.89 14.92
N LYS A 19 -38.72 20.91 15.80
CA LYS A 19 -40.01 20.69 16.47
C LYS A 19 -40.43 21.88 17.34
N ALA A 20 -39.51 22.48 18.10
CA ALA A 20 -39.82 23.65 18.92
C ALA A 20 -40.27 24.85 18.08
N ARG A 21 -39.68 25.07 16.90
CA ARG A 21 -40.10 26.12 15.96
C ARG A 21 -41.44 25.83 15.29
N GLU A 22 -41.81 24.56 15.14
CA GLU A 22 -43.05 24.12 14.51
C GLU A 22 -44.25 24.11 15.47
N GLN A 23 -44.03 24.06 16.80
CA GLN A 23 -45.10 24.06 17.82
C GLN A 23 -46.05 25.27 17.74
N GLY A 24 -45.61 26.40 17.16
CA GLY A 24 -46.48 27.57 16.90
C GLY A 24 -47.45 27.40 15.72
N LYS A 25 -47.32 26.33 14.93
CA LYS A 25 -48.19 26.02 13.79
C LYS A 25 -49.00 24.77 14.15
N ARG A 26 -50.34 24.84 14.13
CA ARG A 26 -51.28 23.74 14.44
C ARG A 26 -51.20 22.53 13.47
N LYS A 27 -50.01 22.04 13.13
CA LYS A 27 -49.80 20.82 12.33
C LYS A 27 -49.50 19.64 13.26
N LYS A 28 -50.17 18.51 13.04
CA LYS A 28 -49.87 17.22 13.69
C LYS A 28 -48.36 16.94 13.56
N SER A 29 -47.72 16.63 14.69
CA SER A 29 -46.32 16.22 14.76
C SER A 29 -46.10 14.98 13.88
N ASN A 30 -45.54 15.16 12.68
CA ASN A 30 -45.10 14.04 11.86
C ASN A 30 -43.78 13.48 12.38
N LYS A 31 -43.58 12.18 12.21
CA LYS A 31 -42.31 11.49 12.49
C LYS A 31 -41.24 12.04 11.55
N GLU A 32 -40.13 12.53 12.09
CA GLU A 32 -38.97 12.96 11.28
C GLU A 32 -38.20 11.69 10.85
N ILE A 33 -38.07 11.47 9.54
CA ILE A 33 -37.30 10.37 8.97
C ILE A 33 -35.98 10.93 8.45
N ILE A 34 -34.87 10.42 8.97
CA ILE A 34 -33.52 10.85 8.58
C ILE A 34 -32.88 9.70 7.81
N ASP A 35 -32.53 9.95 6.57
CA ASP A 35 -31.91 8.99 5.65
C ASP A 35 -30.65 9.59 5.00
N LYS A 36 -30.03 8.86 4.06
CA LYS A 36 -28.79 9.29 3.40
C LYS A 36 -28.93 10.62 2.64
N SER A 37 -30.12 10.94 2.14
CA SER A 37 -30.37 12.13 1.30
C SER A 37 -30.42 13.43 2.12
N ASN A 38 -30.97 13.38 3.34
CA ASN A 38 -31.17 14.54 4.21
C ASN A 38 -30.20 14.61 5.41
N LEU A 39 -29.37 13.59 5.65
CA LEU A 39 -28.42 13.55 6.76
C LEU A 39 -27.50 14.79 6.82
N LYS A 40 -27.09 15.30 5.65
CA LYS A 40 -26.25 16.50 5.52
C LYS A 40 -26.86 17.75 6.15
N ASP A 41 -28.19 17.83 6.17
CA ASP A 41 -28.93 18.96 6.74
C ASP A 41 -28.86 18.92 8.27
N PHE A 42 -28.56 17.76 8.86
CA PHE A 42 -28.39 17.59 10.29
C PHE A 42 -26.93 17.73 10.73
N ILE A 43 -26.01 16.97 10.15
CA ILE A 43 -24.62 16.89 10.63
C ILE A 43 -23.60 17.62 9.76
N GLY A 44 -24.05 18.28 8.69
CA GLY A 44 -23.18 19.00 7.75
C GLY A 44 -22.63 18.09 6.65
N LYS A 45 -21.68 18.62 5.86
CA LYS A 45 -21.03 17.88 4.79
C LYS A 45 -20.24 16.67 5.34
N PRO A 46 -20.10 15.58 4.57
CA PRO A 46 -19.27 14.45 4.96
C PRO A 46 -17.84 14.91 5.32
N ILE A 47 -17.38 14.55 6.51
CA ILE A 47 -16.03 14.89 6.99
C ILE A 47 -15.00 13.90 6.40
N PHE A 48 -15.44 12.69 6.08
CA PHE A 48 -14.61 11.64 5.48
C PHE A 48 -15.11 11.39 4.04
N THR A 49 -14.25 11.64 3.07
CA THR A 49 -14.39 11.16 1.69
C THR A 49 -13.86 9.73 1.59
N SER A 50 -14.14 9.01 0.49
CA SER A 50 -13.67 7.62 0.36
C SER A 50 -12.15 7.53 0.46
N ASP A 51 -11.66 6.59 1.25
CA ASP A 51 -10.22 6.23 1.38
C ASP A 51 -9.60 5.70 0.06
N VAL A 52 -10.41 5.50 -0.98
CA VAL A 52 -9.99 5.04 -2.30
C VAL A 52 -9.59 6.25 -3.14
N TYR A 53 -8.28 6.46 -3.31
CA TYR A 53 -7.73 7.50 -4.19
C TYR A 53 -7.80 7.12 -5.67
N TYR A 54 -7.60 5.82 -5.96
CA TYR A 54 -7.49 5.31 -7.32
C TYR A 54 -8.53 4.21 -7.54
N GLU A 55 -9.41 4.38 -8.53
CA GLU A 55 -10.29 3.28 -8.97
C GLU A 55 -9.49 2.11 -9.54
N LYS A 56 -8.43 2.43 -10.30
CA LYS A 56 -7.41 1.50 -10.79
C LYS A 56 -6.03 2.02 -10.41
N THR A 57 -5.27 1.22 -9.70
CA THR A 57 -3.92 1.59 -9.25
C THR A 57 -2.98 1.71 -10.45
N PRO A 58 -2.42 2.90 -10.73
CA PRO A 58 -1.55 3.09 -11.89
C PRO A 58 -0.15 2.48 -11.66
N THR A 59 0.62 2.35 -12.73
CA THR A 59 2.04 1.98 -12.67
C THR A 59 2.81 2.90 -11.73
N GLY A 60 3.70 2.31 -10.92
CA GLY A 60 4.50 3.02 -9.93
C GLY A 60 3.74 3.32 -8.63
N VAL A 61 2.50 2.83 -8.47
CA VAL A 61 1.72 3.01 -7.24
C VAL A 61 1.43 1.65 -6.59
N ALA A 62 1.59 1.58 -5.27
CA ALA A 62 1.18 0.42 -4.48
C ALA A 62 0.39 0.86 -3.24
N THR A 63 -0.61 0.06 -2.87
CA THR A 63 -1.45 0.32 -1.71
C THR A 63 -0.91 -0.39 -0.47
N GLY A 64 -0.60 0.38 0.55
CA GLY A 64 -0.19 -0.06 1.87
C GLY A 64 -1.30 0.07 2.91
N LEU A 65 -1.11 -0.60 4.04
CA LEU A 65 -1.95 -0.45 5.23
C LEU A 65 -1.12 0.11 6.38
N ALA A 66 -1.55 1.25 6.90
CA ALA A 66 -0.92 1.92 8.03
C ALA A 66 -1.86 1.97 9.23
N TRP A 67 -1.28 2.24 10.39
CA TRP A 67 -2.02 2.55 11.59
C TRP A 67 -1.64 3.96 12.05
N THR A 68 -2.62 4.71 12.54
CA THR A 68 -2.45 6.03 13.11
C THR A 68 -3.12 6.07 14.48
N SER A 69 -2.91 7.14 15.25
CA SER A 69 -3.62 7.37 16.51
C SER A 69 -5.15 7.44 16.35
N LEU A 70 -5.64 7.73 15.14
CA LEU A 70 -7.07 7.76 14.81
C LEU A 70 -7.60 6.41 14.29
N GLY A 71 -6.73 5.41 14.14
CA GLY A 71 -7.04 4.07 13.65
C GLY A 71 -6.33 3.72 12.35
N GLY A 72 -6.75 2.62 11.74
CA GLY A 72 -6.16 2.11 10.50
C GLY A 72 -6.57 2.93 9.29
N VAL A 73 -5.61 3.14 8.39
CA VAL A 73 -5.78 3.86 7.12
C VAL A 73 -5.11 3.11 5.97
N THR A 74 -5.66 3.24 4.77
CA THR A 74 -4.93 2.89 3.55
C THR A 74 -3.98 4.02 3.19
N LEU A 75 -2.82 3.66 2.67
CA LEU A 75 -1.78 4.59 2.29
C LEU A 75 -1.30 4.23 0.89
N TYR A 76 -1.14 5.21 0.02
CA TYR A 76 -0.59 4.99 -1.32
C TYR A 76 0.89 5.36 -1.32
N ILE A 77 1.75 4.45 -1.78
CA ILE A 77 3.12 4.78 -2.11
C ILE A 77 3.16 5.04 -3.61
N GLU A 78 3.53 6.25 -3.98
CA GLU A 78 3.63 6.68 -5.37
C GLU A 78 5.08 6.83 -5.75
N THR A 79 5.45 6.36 -6.94
CA THR A 79 6.81 6.48 -7.47
C THR A 79 6.75 6.98 -8.91
N ARG A 80 7.58 7.98 -9.20
CA ARG A 80 7.78 8.53 -10.54
C ARG A 80 9.26 8.67 -10.83
N LYS A 81 9.62 8.69 -12.09
CA LYS A 81 11.00 8.87 -12.53
C LYS A 81 11.13 9.99 -13.54
N ALA A 82 12.26 10.70 -13.48
CA ALA A 82 12.66 11.70 -14.46
C ALA A 82 14.16 11.55 -14.76
N TYR A 83 14.59 12.03 -15.92
CA TYR A 83 16.01 12.02 -16.29
C TYR A 83 16.85 12.79 -15.28
N SER A 84 18.05 12.28 -14.99
CA SER A 84 19.07 12.96 -14.18
C SER A 84 20.46 12.44 -14.52
N GLU A 85 21.50 13.24 -14.32
CA GLU A 85 22.89 12.77 -14.50
C GLU A 85 23.28 11.67 -13.49
N LYS A 86 22.61 11.61 -12.34
CA LYS A 86 22.88 10.65 -11.27
C LYS A 86 21.63 9.81 -10.95
N THR A 87 21.85 8.54 -10.63
CA THR A 87 20.80 7.68 -10.07
C THR A 87 20.60 8.02 -8.60
N LEU A 88 19.44 8.57 -8.25
CA LEU A 88 19.12 8.96 -6.87
C LEU A 88 17.64 8.81 -6.56
N MET A 89 17.32 8.58 -5.29
CA MET A 89 15.96 8.51 -4.79
C MET A 89 15.64 9.74 -3.93
N LYS A 90 14.47 10.34 -4.16
CA LYS A 90 13.89 11.41 -3.33
C LYS A 90 12.65 10.89 -2.63
N LEU A 91 12.47 11.25 -1.37
CA LEU A 91 11.28 10.91 -0.58
C LEU A 91 10.57 12.19 -0.14
N THR A 92 9.24 12.25 -0.31
CA THR A 92 8.38 13.30 0.27
C THR A 92 7.11 12.71 0.88
N GLY A 93 6.38 13.52 1.67
CA GLY A 93 5.12 13.10 2.29
C GLY A 93 5.14 13.06 3.83
N GLN A 94 5.96 13.91 4.45
CA GLN A 94 6.15 13.97 5.91
C GLN A 94 6.50 12.62 6.54
N ALA A 95 7.45 11.91 5.93
CA ALA A 95 8.02 10.69 6.49
C ALA A 95 8.90 11.03 7.71
N GLY A 96 8.67 10.36 8.83
CA GLY A 96 9.57 10.35 9.99
C GLY A 96 10.86 9.57 9.71
N ASP A 97 11.77 9.52 10.69
CA ASP A 97 13.11 8.97 10.48
C ASP A 97 13.09 7.46 10.25
N VAL A 98 12.19 6.72 10.91
CA VAL A 98 12.03 5.27 10.70
C VAL A 98 11.48 4.99 9.30
N MET A 99 10.52 5.78 8.83
CA MET A 99 9.98 5.65 7.47
C MET A 99 11.03 6.03 6.40
N LYS A 100 11.89 7.04 6.67
CA LYS A 100 13.01 7.37 5.78
C LYS A 100 14.00 6.21 5.69
N GLU A 101 14.39 5.60 6.81
CA GLU A 101 15.25 4.42 6.83
C GLU A 101 14.60 3.25 6.08
N SER A 102 13.32 2.97 6.34
CA SER A 102 12.56 1.94 5.61
C SER A 102 12.58 2.16 4.09
N SER A 103 12.51 3.41 3.62
CA SER A 103 12.59 3.74 2.19
C SER A 103 13.98 3.46 1.59
N GLN A 104 15.04 3.69 2.37
CA GLN A 104 16.42 3.42 1.95
C GLN A 104 16.68 1.91 1.89
N ILE A 105 16.15 1.14 2.85
CA ILE A 105 16.21 -0.32 2.84
C ILE A 105 15.46 -0.87 1.62
N ALA A 106 14.25 -0.39 1.35
CA ALA A 106 13.47 -0.78 0.19
C ALA A 106 14.19 -0.49 -1.14
N TRP A 107 14.79 0.70 -1.26
CA TRP A 107 15.61 1.08 -2.41
C TRP A 107 16.81 0.15 -2.60
N SER A 108 17.57 -0.10 -1.53
CA SER A 108 18.79 -0.92 -1.55
C SER A 108 18.48 -2.38 -1.86
N TYR A 109 17.44 -2.93 -1.24
CA TYR A 109 16.96 -4.28 -1.53
C TYR A 109 16.59 -4.41 -3.02
N LEU A 110 15.77 -3.50 -3.55
CA LEU A 110 15.39 -3.55 -4.96
C LEU A 110 16.59 -3.43 -5.90
N ALA A 111 17.53 -2.51 -5.60
CA ALA A 111 18.76 -2.37 -6.38
C ALA A 111 19.54 -3.69 -6.44
N SER A 112 19.69 -4.38 -5.31
CA SER A 112 20.38 -5.67 -5.24
C SER A 112 19.67 -6.82 -5.97
N MET A 113 18.35 -6.68 -6.17
CA MET A 113 17.49 -7.72 -6.74
C MET A 113 16.92 -7.37 -8.12
N ALA A 114 17.33 -6.25 -8.71
CA ALA A 114 16.81 -5.75 -9.98
C ALA A 114 16.99 -6.78 -11.10
N ASP A 115 18.15 -7.42 -11.19
CA ASP A 115 18.44 -8.48 -12.18
C ASP A 115 17.52 -9.70 -12.03
N LYS A 116 17.10 -10.01 -10.79
CA LYS A 116 16.23 -11.15 -10.51
C LYS A 116 14.79 -10.87 -10.97
N TYR A 117 14.28 -9.68 -10.68
CA TYR A 117 12.88 -9.33 -10.94
C TYR A 117 12.65 -8.68 -12.31
N ALA A 118 13.65 -7.99 -12.84
CA ALA A 118 13.58 -7.23 -14.07
C ALA A 118 14.87 -7.40 -14.94
N PRO A 119 15.24 -8.63 -15.36
CA PRO A 119 16.52 -8.94 -16.03
C PRO A 119 16.80 -8.25 -17.38
N GLN A 120 15.85 -7.44 -17.86
CA GLN A 120 15.92 -6.70 -19.13
C GLN A 120 15.88 -5.18 -18.91
N LYS A 121 15.95 -4.72 -17.66
CA LYS A 121 15.86 -3.32 -17.27
C LYS A 121 17.06 -3.00 -16.39
N ASP A 122 17.79 -1.95 -16.75
CA ASP A 122 18.81 -1.41 -15.86
C ASP A 122 18.13 -0.68 -14.69
N PHE A 123 18.71 -0.80 -13.50
CA PHE A 123 18.15 -0.21 -12.29
C PHE A 123 18.28 1.32 -12.30
N PHE A 124 17.25 2.01 -12.82
CA PHE A 124 17.09 3.46 -12.80
C PHE A 124 18.38 4.24 -13.18
N GLU A 125 19.11 3.77 -14.18
CA GLU A 125 20.32 4.45 -14.65
C GLU A 125 19.98 5.88 -15.09
N LYS A 126 20.81 6.86 -14.70
CA LYS A 126 20.66 8.29 -15.05
C LYS A 126 19.24 8.81 -14.79
N THR A 127 18.72 8.50 -13.61
CA THR A 127 17.33 8.75 -13.27
C THR A 127 17.20 9.22 -11.82
N VAL A 128 16.43 10.28 -11.61
CA VAL A 128 15.88 10.58 -10.29
C VAL A 128 14.54 9.86 -10.12
N VAL A 129 14.44 9.01 -9.10
CA VAL A 129 13.18 8.40 -8.69
C VAL A 129 12.62 9.17 -7.51
N HIS A 130 11.40 9.67 -7.64
CA HIS A 130 10.70 10.35 -6.56
C HIS A 130 9.62 9.44 -6.00
N MET A 131 9.81 9.02 -4.75
CA MET A 131 8.81 8.35 -3.93
C MET A 131 8.02 9.39 -3.13
N HIS A 132 6.70 9.35 -3.22
CA HIS A 132 5.79 10.21 -2.47
C HIS A 132 4.80 9.38 -1.65
N ILE A 133 4.52 9.85 -0.44
CA ILE A 133 3.53 9.26 0.47
C ILE A 133 2.47 10.32 0.81
N PRO A 134 1.35 10.41 0.05
CA PRO A 134 0.23 11.30 0.36
C PRO A 134 -0.43 10.91 1.70
N GLU A 135 -1.04 11.80 2.47
CA GLU A 135 -1.26 13.24 2.33
C GLU A 135 -0.13 14.05 2.98
N GLY A 136 0.40 15.08 2.33
CA GLY A 136 1.61 15.78 2.79
C GLY A 136 1.54 16.50 4.14
N ALA A 137 0.38 16.65 4.77
CA ALA A 137 0.20 17.36 6.04
C ALA A 137 0.13 16.45 7.28
N THR A 138 -0.02 15.14 7.07
CA THR A 138 -0.12 14.16 8.16
C THR A 138 1.21 13.42 8.29
N PRO A 139 1.90 13.49 9.45
CA PRO A 139 3.13 12.74 9.68
C PRO A 139 2.91 11.24 9.53
N LYS A 140 3.87 10.56 8.89
CA LYS A 140 3.84 9.12 8.66
C LYS A 140 5.16 8.53 9.10
N ASP A 141 5.09 7.61 10.06
CA ASP A 141 6.29 6.97 10.57
C ASP A 141 6.09 5.49 10.85
N GLY A 142 7.20 4.76 10.89
CA GLY A 142 7.25 3.33 11.15
C GLY A 142 7.60 2.47 9.92
N PRO A 143 8.09 1.24 10.13
CA PRO A 143 8.73 0.44 9.08
C PRO A 143 7.74 -0.40 8.25
N SER A 144 6.46 -0.44 8.63
CA SER A 144 5.47 -1.40 8.12
C SER A 144 5.04 -1.22 6.65
N ALA A 145 5.63 -0.26 5.94
CA ALA A 145 5.42 0.01 4.52
C ALA A 145 6.57 -0.48 3.63
N GLY A 146 7.61 -1.12 4.18
CA GLY A 146 8.79 -1.57 3.44
C GLY A 146 8.46 -2.39 2.19
N ILE A 147 7.65 -3.45 2.33
CA ILE A 147 7.26 -4.27 1.16
C ILE A 147 6.39 -3.49 0.15
N THR A 148 5.61 -2.52 0.62
CA THR A 148 4.79 -1.64 -0.24
C THR A 148 5.68 -0.74 -1.09
N MET A 149 6.73 -0.17 -0.49
CA MET A 149 7.70 0.69 -1.16
C MET A 149 8.48 -0.05 -2.24
N VAL A 150 9.00 -1.24 -1.93
CA VAL A 150 9.68 -2.08 -2.94
C VAL A 150 8.74 -2.39 -4.10
N THR A 151 7.46 -2.67 -3.80
CA THR A 151 6.48 -3.02 -4.84
C THR A 151 6.14 -1.84 -5.75
N ALA A 152 5.99 -0.63 -5.19
CA ALA A 152 5.78 0.58 -5.99
C ALA A 152 6.98 0.87 -6.90
N LEU A 153 8.21 0.80 -6.35
CA LEU A 153 9.44 0.99 -7.12
C LEU A 153 9.59 -0.08 -8.22
N LEU A 154 9.31 -1.34 -7.91
CA LEU A 154 9.40 -2.43 -8.88
C LEU A 154 8.32 -2.31 -9.96
N SER A 155 7.12 -1.84 -9.62
CA SER A 155 6.07 -1.50 -10.59
C SER A 155 6.57 -0.44 -11.58
N LEU A 156 7.23 0.62 -11.09
CA LEU A 156 7.83 1.66 -11.92
C LEU A 156 9.00 1.17 -12.79
N LEU A 157 9.81 0.23 -12.27
CA LEU A 157 10.93 -0.37 -13.00
C LEU A 157 10.44 -1.26 -14.14
N LEU A 158 9.42 -2.08 -13.87
CA LEU A 158 8.80 -2.99 -14.84
C LEU A 158 7.89 -2.29 -15.84
N ASP A 159 7.50 -1.05 -15.56
CA ASP A 159 6.45 -0.31 -16.27
C ASP A 159 5.12 -1.10 -16.30
N LYS A 160 4.75 -1.66 -15.15
CA LYS A 160 3.61 -2.58 -15.01
C LYS A 160 2.85 -2.29 -13.72
N PRO A 161 1.52 -2.08 -13.76
CA PRO A 161 0.73 -1.89 -12.55
C PRO A 161 0.68 -3.18 -11.72
N ILE A 162 0.48 -3.02 -10.41
CA ILE A 162 0.24 -4.16 -9.50
C ILE A 162 -1.17 -4.73 -9.73
N LYS A 163 -1.40 -5.94 -9.23
CA LYS A 163 -2.72 -6.56 -9.20
C LYS A 163 -3.75 -5.62 -8.54
N GLU A 164 -4.89 -5.45 -9.19
CA GLU A 164 -5.99 -4.62 -8.68
C GLU A 164 -6.51 -5.12 -7.32
N SER A 165 -7.00 -4.19 -6.49
CA SER A 165 -7.58 -4.48 -5.17
C SER A 165 -6.66 -5.33 -4.28
N LEU A 166 -5.37 -4.96 -4.25
CA LEU A 166 -4.33 -5.55 -3.42
C LEU A 166 -3.78 -4.50 -2.47
N ALA A 167 -3.76 -4.80 -1.18
CA ALA A 167 -3.02 -4.01 -0.19
C ALA A 167 -2.06 -4.88 0.60
N MET A 168 -1.00 -4.27 1.13
CA MET A 168 0.04 -5.00 1.85
C MET A 168 0.58 -4.20 3.05
N THR A 169 1.13 -4.92 4.02
CA THR A 169 1.91 -4.33 5.10
C THR A 169 2.99 -5.33 5.51
N GLY A 170 4.14 -4.81 5.91
CA GLY A 170 5.29 -5.61 6.28
C GLY A 170 6.53 -4.75 6.24
N GLU A 171 7.32 -4.87 7.30
CA GLU A 171 8.70 -4.40 7.26
C GLU A 171 9.52 -5.35 6.38
N ILE A 172 10.56 -4.82 5.74
CA ILE A 172 11.45 -5.60 4.88
C ILE A 172 12.89 -5.42 5.33
N THR A 173 13.66 -6.50 5.34
CA THR A 173 15.12 -6.45 5.55
C THR A 173 15.85 -6.25 4.23
N LEU A 174 17.15 -5.90 4.31
CA LEU A 174 18.03 -5.87 3.12
C LEU A 174 18.18 -7.23 2.43
N THR A 175 17.87 -8.34 3.10
CA THR A 175 17.90 -9.68 2.54
C THR A 175 16.55 -10.11 1.94
N GLY A 176 15.48 -9.33 2.14
CA GLY A 176 14.14 -9.59 1.60
C GLY A 176 13.20 -10.34 2.53
N VAL A 177 13.60 -10.60 3.78
CA VAL A 177 12.73 -11.17 4.82
C VAL A 177 11.63 -10.16 5.16
N VAL A 178 10.40 -10.64 5.29
CA VAL A 178 9.23 -9.82 5.67
C VAL A 178 8.97 -9.98 7.16
N LEU A 179 9.10 -8.89 7.90
CA LEU A 179 9.01 -8.90 9.36
C LEU A 179 7.58 -8.55 9.85
N PRO A 180 7.20 -9.05 11.04
CA PRO A 180 5.88 -8.79 11.64
C PRO A 180 5.62 -7.31 11.89
N ILE A 181 4.35 -6.95 11.93
CA ILE A 181 3.89 -5.58 12.17
C ILE A 181 2.89 -5.49 13.31
N GLY A 182 2.74 -4.29 13.88
CA GLY A 182 1.67 -3.98 14.83
C GLY A 182 0.38 -3.46 14.19
N GLY A 183 -0.69 -3.39 14.98
CA GLY A 183 -1.97 -2.77 14.58
C GLY A 183 -2.74 -3.56 13.52
N LEU A 184 -2.63 -4.89 13.53
CA LEU A 184 -3.22 -5.74 12.50
C LEU A 184 -4.74 -5.56 12.40
N LYS A 185 -5.44 -5.55 13.53
CA LYS A 185 -6.89 -5.33 13.62
C LYS A 185 -7.31 -4.03 12.92
N GLU A 186 -6.63 -2.93 13.22
CA GLU A 186 -6.90 -1.61 12.65
C GLU A 186 -6.67 -1.61 11.14
N LYS A 187 -5.59 -2.27 10.68
CA LYS A 187 -5.25 -2.41 9.26
C LYS A 187 -6.30 -3.23 8.49
N LEU A 188 -6.84 -4.30 9.08
CA LEU A 188 -7.97 -5.05 8.48
C LEU A 188 -9.21 -4.17 8.36
N ILE A 189 -9.54 -3.39 9.39
CA ILE A 189 -10.69 -2.48 9.36
C ILE A 189 -10.52 -1.45 8.24
N ALA A 190 -9.32 -0.90 8.06
CA ALA A 190 -9.00 0.04 6.99
C ALA A 190 -9.18 -0.58 5.59
N ALA A 191 -8.67 -1.80 5.39
CA ALA A 191 -8.83 -2.54 4.15
C ALA A 191 -10.32 -2.79 3.82
N ARG A 192 -11.11 -3.24 4.80
CA ARG A 192 -12.56 -3.46 4.63
C ARG A 192 -13.29 -2.17 4.27
N ARG A 193 -12.99 -1.07 4.97
CA ARG A 193 -13.59 0.25 4.70
C ARG A 193 -13.27 0.73 3.29
N SER A 194 -12.07 0.43 2.81
CA SER A 194 -11.61 0.72 1.45
C SER A 194 -12.02 -0.32 0.41
N LYS A 195 -12.81 -1.33 0.80
CA LYS A 195 -13.28 -2.43 -0.05
C LYS A 195 -12.16 -3.22 -0.73
N ILE A 196 -10.98 -3.27 -0.10
CA ILE A 196 -9.83 -4.05 -0.59
C ILE A 196 -9.96 -5.47 -0.04
N LYS A 197 -10.06 -6.45 -0.95
CA LYS A 197 -10.30 -7.85 -0.57
C LYS A 197 -9.03 -8.67 -0.46
N ASN A 198 -7.99 -8.37 -1.23
CA ASN A 198 -6.76 -9.16 -1.23
C ASN A 198 -5.70 -8.44 -0.39
N LEU A 199 -5.22 -9.12 0.64
CA LEU A 199 -4.25 -8.58 1.58
C LEU A 199 -3.00 -9.45 1.63
N ILE A 200 -1.85 -8.81 1.80
CA ILE A 200 -0.58 -9.45 2.08
C ILE A 200 -0.15 -9.04 3.49
N PHE A 201 0.07 -10.04 4.35
CA PHE A 201 0.55 -9.85 5.71
C PHE A 201 1.82 -10.67 5.96
N PRO A 202 2.69 -10.24 6.89
CA PRO A 202 3.82 -11.05 7.32
C PRO A 202 3.33 -12.33 7.97
N LYS A 203 3.99 -13.46 7.70
CA LYS A 203 3.61 -14.75 8.31
C LYS A 203 3.76 -14.76 9.83
N GLY A 204 4.68 -13.98 10.38
CA GLY A 204 4.78 -13.83 11.84
C GLY A 204 3.56 -13.18 12.50
N ASN A 205 2.61 -12.62 11.73
CA ASN A 205 1.33 -12.13 12.23
C ASN A 205 0.17 -13.15 12.16
N VAL A 206 0.41 -14.41 11.79
CA VAL A 206 -0.66 -15.43 11.72
C VAL A 206 -1.37 -15.60 13.06
N ARG A 207 -0.61 -15.69 14.17
CA ARG A 207 -1.20 -15.83 15.52
C ARG A 207 -2.11 -14.64 15.86
N ASP A 208 -1.63 -13.42 15.65
CA ASP A 208 -2.41 -12.21 15.93
C ASP A 208 -3.67 -12.13 15.05
N TYR A 209 -3.61 -12.65 13.82
CA TYR A 209 -4.75 -12.73 12.91
C TYR A 209 -5.80 -13.76 13.37
N ASP A 210 -5.36 -14.92 13.83
CA ASP A 210 -6.23 -16.00 14.26
C ASP A 210 -7.09 -15.61 15.47
N GLU A 211 -6.51 -14.82 16.38
CA GLU A 211 -7.19 -14.23 17.54
C GLU A 211 -8.25 -13.17 17.17
N LEU A 212 -8.26 -12.67 15.92
CA LEU A 212 -9.25 -11.68 15.50
C LEU A 212 -10.66 -12.29 15.36
N PRO A 213 -11.71 -11.52 15.69
CA PRO A 213 -13.09 -11.93 15.47
C PRO A 213 -13.41 -12.30 14.00
N ALA A 214 -14.22 -13.33 13.80
CA ALA A 214 -14.57 -13.86 12.47
C ALA A 214 -15.15 -12.79 11.52
N PHE A 215 -15.99 -11.87 12.04
CA PHE A 215 -16.60 -10.81 11.24
C PHE A 215 -15.58 -9.85 10.59
N LEU A 216 -14.36 -9.73 11.15
CA LEU A 216 -13.29 -8.95 10.54
C LEU A 216 -12.59 -9.71 9.41
N LYS A 217 -12.57 -11.04 9.49
CA LYS A 217 -11.90 -11.94 8.54
C LYS A 217 -12.77 -12.25 7.31
N GLU A 218 -14.09 -12.23 7.48
CA GLU A 218 -15.06 -12.63 6.46
C GLU A 218 -14.91 -11.85 5.14
N GLY A 219 -14.82 -12.55 4.01
CA GLY A 219 -14.73 -11.94 2.68
C GLY A 219 -13.38 -11.30 2.34
N LEU A 220 -12.35 -11.50 3.16
CA LEU A 220 -10.97 -11.11 2.88
C LEU A 220 -10.13 -12.32 2.48
N ASN A 221 -9.29 -12.13 1.47
CA ASN A 221 -8.29 -13.10 1.02
C ASN A 221 -6.92 -12.68 1.57
N ILE A 222 -6.46 -13.37 2.61
CA ILE A 222 -5.18 -13.07 3.26
C ILE A 222 -4.08 -13.97 2.70
N ASN A 223 -2.97 -13.36 2.31
CA ASN A 223 -1.77 -14.05 1.87
C ASN A 223 -0.67 -13.78 2.89
N PHE A 224 -0.29 -14.79 3.65
CA PHE A 224 0.81 -14.70 4.59
C PHE A 224 2.14 -14.97 3.88
N VAL A 225 3.13 -14.11 4.09
CA VAL A 225 4.42 -14.19 3.40
C VAL A 225 5.60 -14.11 4.37
N ASP A 226 6.65 -14.86 4.09
CA ASP A 226 7.93 -14.79 4.82
C ASP A 226 8.98 -13.95 4.10
N HIS A 227 8.88 -13.87 2.76
CA HIS A 227 9.91 -13.26 1.92
C HIS A 227 9.29 -12.47 0.77
N TYR A 228 9.98 -11.41 0.33
CA TYR A 228 9.47 -10.49 -0.68
C TYR A 228 9.16 -11.14 -2.03
N GLU A 229 9.82 -12.24 -2.38
CA GLU A 229 9.60 -13.01 -3.61
C GLU A 229 8.14 -13.49 -3.72
N GLU A 230 7.52 -13.78 -2.58
CA GLU A 230 6.10 -14.16 -2.51
C GLU A 230 5.22 -12.93 -2.77
N VAL A 231 5.56 -11.78 -2.19
CA VAL A 231 4.92 -10.48 -2.46
C VAL A 231 4.95 -10.18 -3.96
N TYR A 232 6.12 -10.32 -4.60
CA TYR A 232 6.30 -10.14 -6.04
C TYR A 232 5.36 -11.04 -6.86
N LYS A 233 5.31 -12.34 -6.55
CA LYS A 233 4.45 -13.30 -7.26
C LYS A 233 2.97 -12.95 -7.13
N ILE A 234 2.53 -12.52 -5.94
CA ILE A 234 1.15 -12.14 -5.67
C ILE A 234 0.81 -10.83 -6.38
N ALA A 235 1.71 -9.84 -6.33
CA ALA A 235 1.51 -8.50 -6.86
C ALA A 235 1.54 -8.44 -8.40
N PHE A 236 2.39 -9.23 -9.06
CA PHE A 236 2.58 -9.14 -10.53
C PHE A 236 2.12 -10.38 -11.32
N GLY A 237 1.74 -11.47 -10.63
CA GLY A 237 1.17 -12.68 -11.21
C GLY A 237 2.17 -13.63 -11.90
N LYS A 238 1.76 -14.88 -12.18
CA LYS A 238 2.59 -15.97 -12.75
C LYS A 238 2.99 -15.82 -14.23
N LYS A 239 2.55 -14.77 -14.96
CA LYS A 239 2.90 -14.64 -16.40
C LYS A 239 4.41 -14.48 -16.66
N ASP A 240 5.20 -14.24 -15.60
CA ASP A 240 6.64 -14.00 -15.69
C ASP A 240 7.54 -15.25 -15.59
N ASP A 241 7.00 -16.47 -15.51
CA ASP A 241 7.83 -17.70 -15.63
C ASP A 241 8.47 -17.85 -17.04
N LYS A 242 7.99 -17.10 -18.05
CA LYS A 242 8.67 -16.97 -19.34
C LYS A 242 9.99 -16.19 -19.25
N PHE A 243 10.16 -15.31 -18.26
CA PHE A 243 11.40 -14.55 -18.06
C PHE A 243 12.51 -15.38 -17.39
N ARG A 244 12.16 -16.30 -16.47
CA ARG A 244 13.13 -17.25 -15.89
C ARG A 244 13.85 -18.09 -16.96
N LYS A 245 13.12 -18.53 -18.00
CA LYS A 245 13.70 -19.29 -19.13
C LYS A 245 14.62 -18.46 -20.04
N ARG A 246 14.50 -17.12 -20.06
CA ARG A 246 15.39 -16.23 -20.84
C ARG A 246 16.61 -15.78 -20.03
N ALA A 247 16.46 -15.58 -18.72
CA ALA A 247 17.56 -15.24 -17.81
C ALA A 247 18.59 -16.37 -17.70
N SER A 248 18.15 -17.65 -17.60
CA SER A 248 19.05 -18.80 -17.65
C SER A 248 19.87 -18.82 -18.95
N LYS A 249 19.21 -18.58 -20.09
CA LYS A 249 19.84 -18.52 -21.41
C LYS A 249 20.88 -17.40 -21.56
N LYS A 250 20.73 -16.27 -20.84
CA LYS A 250 21.68 -15.14 -20.84
C LYS A 250 22.89 -15.43 -19.94
N MET A 251 22.67 -16.04 -18.77
CA MET A 251 23.75 -16.54 -17.89
C MET A 251 24.57 -17.64 -18.57
N ASP A 252 23.92 -18.59 -19.26
CA ASP A 252 24.61 -19.65 -20.01
C ASP A 252 25.47 -19.07 -21.15
N ARG A 253 24.97 -18.04 -21.84
CA ARG A 253 25.73 -17.33 -22.89
C ARG A 253 26.93 -16.57 -22.31
N ALA A 254 26.78 -15.88 -21.20
CA ALA A 254 27.87 -15.17 -20.52
C ALA A 254 28.93 -16.11 -19.94
N ALA A 255 28.54 -17.28 -19.44
CA ALA A 255 29.47 -18.32 -19.00
C ALA A 255 30.23 -18.95 -20.18
N SER A 256 29.56 -19.12 -21.34
CA SER A 256 30.19 -19.65 -22.55
C SER A 256 31.21 -18.69 -23.18
N SER A 257 30.97 -17.38 -23.15
CA SER A 257 31.90 -16.36 -23.67
C SER A 257 33.15 -16.21 -22.79
N ARG A 258 33.00 -16.28 -21.47
CA ARG A 258 34.13 -16.30 -20.52
C ARG A 258 35.04 -17.52 -20.71
N LYS A 259 34.48 -18.71 -20.98
CA LYS A 259 35.27 -19.93 -21.28
C LYS A 259 36.02 -19.84 -22.62
N LYS A 260 35.46 -19.20 -23.65
CA LYS A 260 36.14 -18.98 -24.94
C LYS A 260 37.29 -17.96 -24.83
N GLY A 261 37.11 -16.88 -24.07
CA GLY A 261 38.17 -15.90 -23.81
C GLY A 261 39.36 -16.48 -23.03
N ALA A 262 39.10 -17.36 -22.06
CA ALA A 262 40.14 -18.04 -21.28
C ALA A 262 40.96 -19.05 -22.12
N LYS A 263 40.34 -19.75 -23.09
CA LYS A 263 41.06 -20.64 -24.02
C LYS A 263 41.93 -19.87 -25.03
N SER A 264 41.53 -18.67 -25.43
CA SER A 264 42.32 -17.81 -26.32
C SER A 264 43.58 -17.23 -25.67
N LYS A 265 43.57 -17.01 -24.35
CA LYS A 265 44.73 -16.51 -23.59
C LYS A 265 45.77 -17.58 -23.22
N ARG A 266 45.44 -18.87 -23.36
CA ARG A 266 46.36 -20.00 -23.14
C ARG A 266 47.09 -20.48 -24.40
N LYS A 267 46.79 -19.87 -25.56
CA LYS A 267 47.38 -20.20 -26.88
C LYS A 267 48.28 -19.08 -27.44
N LYS A 268 48.59 -18.07 -26.63
CA LYS A 268 49.69 -17.11 -26.83
C LYS A 268 50.64 -17.29 -25.67
#